data_AF-A0A3V2W1P7-F1
#
_entry.id   AF-A0A3V2W1P7-F1
#
_cell.length_a   1.000
_cell.length_b   1.000
_cell.length_c   1.000
_cell.angle_alpha   90.00
_cell.angle_beta   90.00
_cell.angle_gamma   90.00
#
_symmetry.space_group_name_H-M   'P 1'
#
loop_
_entity.id
_entity.type
_entity.pdbx_description
1 polymer ?
#
loop_
_entity_poly.entity_id
_entity_poly.type
_entity_poly.pdbx_seq_one_letter_code
_entity_poly.pdbx_strand_id
1 'polypeptide(L)'
;MAHLTQDSTFTLGRRPAGLIYADNAKSFGGYTLFAPQTAEGRVYLVDEQGEVAHQWQLPVRAGRDAVLLPNGNLGYNGSHRTSANLYPAWDLWHGGDFYEVTPDNEIVWHYEDIYHHHDAQWLANGNLLYTAASPLPADIAARVTGGDPRRDAPDGVIQSDVVKEVNRDGEVVWEWRAWEHLNPEDFPIHDIFDRRHWPMINGLSVTRDGLVLMSLRTTSGVIAVDKESGKVIWHAGPEVVAQQHTPVEMENGSILVFDNGNLRPGVTSPHSTVLEFDPQTKAITWQYRDIFPPAFFSPYMGSAQRLANGNTFICESAFGRLFEVTPEGETVWEYIIPFFNEYPEHLSKGIIPGKQNSAFRAHRYAADAISWLK
;
A
#
# COMPACT_ATOMS: atom_id res chain seq x y z
N MET A 1 -8.96 -10.30 26.00
CA MET A 1 -9.34 -8.87 26.01
C MET A 1 -8.30 -8.01 26.72
N ALA A 2 -7.09 -7.98 26.17
CA ALA A 2 -6.12 -6.96 26.53
C ALA A 2 -6.57 -5.64 25.88
N HIS A 3 -7.34 -4.83 26.61
CA HIS A 3 -7.36 -3.40 26.32
C HIS A 3 -5.95 -2.89 26.63
N LEU A 4 -5.06 -2.94 25.64
CA LEU A 4 -3.80 -2.22 25.67
C LEU A 4 -4.17 -0.78 26.03
N THR A 5 -3.70 -0.38 27.21
CA THR A 5 -4.22 0.74 27.98
C THR A 5 -4.33 1.98 27.11
N GLN A 6 -5.53 2.58 27.06
CA GLN A 6 -5.73 3.87 26.40
C GLN A 6 -4.68 4.86 26.92
N ASP A 7 -3.82 5.33 26.02
CA ASP A 7 -2.82 6.34 26.33
C ASP A 7 -3.48 7.72 26.18
N SER A 8 -3.80 8.32 27.32
CA SER A 8 -4.52 9.58 27.37
C SER A 8 -3.72 10.79 26.88
N THR A 9 -2.42 10.62 26.61
CA THR A 9 -1.51 11.71 26.24
C THR A 9 -1.64 12.19 24.79
N PHE A 10 -2.27 11.40 23.91
CA PHE A 10 -2.47 11.77 22.50
C PHE A 10 -3.83 11.32 21.95
N THR A 11 -4.24 11.85 20.79
CA THR A 11 -5.60 11.66 20.26
C THR A 11 -5.94 10.23 19.90
N LEU A 12 -5.06 9.50 19.20
CA LEU A 12 -5.36 8.12 18.81
C LEU A 12 -5.28 7.16 20.01
N GLY A 13 -4.34 7.38 20.95
CA GLY A 13 -4.23 6.58 22.16
C GLY A 13 -5.44 6.66 23.10
N ARG A 14 -6.23 7.74 23.01
CA ARG A 14 -7.49 7.88 23.76
C ARG A 14 -8.64 7.04 23.20
N ARG A 15 -8.52 6.53 21.97
CA ARG A 15 -9.58 5.74 21.33
C ARG A 15 -9.45 4.27 21.77
N PRO A 16 -10.57 3.51 21.83
CA PRO A 16 -10.49 2.06 21.97
C PRO A 16 -9.60 1.44 20.88
N ALA A 17 -8.84 0.41 21.24
CA ALA A 17 -8.02 -0.36 20.32
C ALA A 17 -8.20 -1.88 20.53
N GLY A 18 -7.79 -2.68 19.55
CA GLY A 18 -8.16 -4.09 19.43
C GLY A 18 -9.46 -4.27 18.65
N LEU A 19 -10.17 -5.37 18.92
CA LEU A 19 -11.49 -5.62 18.31
C LEU A 19 -12.50 -4.58 18.81
N ILE A 20 -13.11 -3.85 17.89
CA ILE A 20 -14.12 -2.83 18.16
C ILE A 20 -15.53 -3.37 17.95
N TYR A 21 -15.71 -4.13 16.88
CA TYR A 21 -17.01 -4.63 16.45
C TYR A 21 -16.86 -5.92 15.66
N ALA A 22 -17.81 -6.83 15.82
CA ALA A 22 -17.91 -8.06 15.04
C ALA A 22 -19.36 -8.57 14.99
N ASP A 23 -19.87 -8.78 13.78
CA ASP A 23 -21.03 -9.62 13.48
C ASP A 23 -20.54 -10.90 12.81
N ASN A 24 -20.29 -11.93 13.62
CA ASN A 24 -19.74 -13.20 13.15
C ASN A 24 -20.67 -13.95 12.18
N ALA A 25 -21.96 -13.58 12.11
CA ALA A 25 -22.87 -14.20 11.15
C ALA A 25 -22.69 -13.65 9.72
N LYS A 26 -22.11 -12.44 9.59
CA LYS A 26 -21.90 -11.76 8.30
C LYS A 26 -20.43 -11.60 7.93
N SER A 27 -19.54 -11.53 8.92
CA SER A 27 -18.09 -11.49 8.72
C SER A 27 -17.63 -12.70 7.92
N PHE A 28 -16.65 -12.50 7.06
CA PHE A 28 -15.94 -13.55 6.34
C PHE A 28 -15.22 -14.51 7.29
N GLY A 29 -14.85 -13.99 8.46
CA GLY A 29 -14.11 -14.73 9.45
C GLY A 29 -12.62 -14.89 9.10
N GLY A 30 -11.97 -15.91 9.66
CA GLY A 30 -10.58 -16.29 9.39
C GLY A 30 -9.54 -15.49 10.18
N TYR A 31 -8.44 -15.13 9.51
CA TYR A 31 -7.29 -14.46 10.16
C TYR A 31 -6.87 -13.20 9.43
N THR A 32 -6.57 -12.15 10.19
CA THR A 32 -6.08 -10.86 9.68
C THR A 32 -4.58 -10.74 9.88
N LEU A 33 -3.82 -10.60 8.79
CA LEU A 33 -2.39 -10.36 8.79
C LEU A 33 -2.11 -8.87 8.61
N PHE A 34 -1.21 -8.30 9.42
CA PHE A 34 -0.74 -6.93 9.24
C PHE A 34 0.67 -6.73 9.81
N ALA A 35 1.41 -5.80 9.22
CA ALA A 35 2.74 -5.39 9.65
C ALA A 35 2.73 -3.91 10.08
N PRO A 36 2.64 -3.60 11.38
CA PRO A 36 2.67 -2.22 11.83
C PRO A 36 4.02 -1.56 11.52
N GLN A 37 4.00 -0.34 11.02
CA GLN A 37 5.19 0.36 10.55
C GLN A 37 6.19 0.71 11.66
N THR A 38 5.70 0.81 12.90
CA THR A 38 6.48 1.20 14.08
C THR A 38 6.64 0.07 15.11
N ALA A 39 6.25 -1.17 14.76
CA ALA A 39 6.36 -2.34 15.64
C ALA A 39 7.70 -3.09 15.51
N GLU A 40 8.79 -2.41 15.11
CA GLU A 40 10.16 -2.95 15.14
C GLU A 40 10.32 -4.30 14.41
N GLY A 41 9.61 -4.47 13.30
CA GLY A 41 9.67 -5.68 12.48
C GLY A 41 8.74 -6.79 12.93
N ARG A 42 7.88 -6.58 13.92
CA ARG A 42 6.83 -7.54 14.28
C ARG A 42 5.73 -7.55 13.23
N VAL A 43 5.31 -8.75 12.84
CA VAL A 43 4.14 -8.99 11.97
C VAL A 43 3.15 -9.84 12.75
N TYR A 44 1.89 -9.47 12.70
CA TYR A 44 0.84 -10.08 13.52
C TYR A 44 -0.20 -10.75 12.64
N LEU A 45 -0.60 -11.94 13.06
CA LEU A 45 -1.77 -12.63 12.59
C LEU A 45 -2.77 -12.70 13.74
N VAL A 46 -3.93 -12.05 13.59
CA VAL A 46 -4.99 -12.07 14.61
C VAL A 46 -6.19 -12.86 14.12
N ASP A 47 -6.87 -13.54 15.04
CA ASP A 47 -8.14 -14.21 14.75
C ASP A 47 -9.31 -13.21 14.68
N GLU A 48 -10.51 -13.73 14.44
CA GLU A 48 -11.75 -12.93 14.39
C GLU A 48 -12.08 -12.22 15.70
N GLN A 49 -11.60 -12.75 16.83
CA GLN A 49 -11.76 -12.15 18.15
C GLN A 49 -10.70 -11.06 18.43
N GLY A 50 -9.78 -10.83 17.48
CA GLY A 50 -8.71 -9.86 17.59
C GLY A 50 -7.58 -10.31 18.51
N GLU A 51 -7.53 -11.59 18.88
CA GLU A 51 -6.45 -12.16 19.67
C GLU A 51 -5.31 -12.63 18.75
N VAL A 52 -4.07 -12.50 19.21
CA VAL A 52 -2.89 -12.84 18.39
C VAL A 52 -2.78 -14.37 18.27
N ALA A 53 -3.01 -14.88 17.07
CA ALA A 53 -2.89 -16.29 16.75
C ALA A 53 -1.45 -16.67 16.39
N HIS A 54 -0.72 -15.77 15.73
CA HIS A 54 0.69 -15.97 15.41
C HIS A 54 1.43 -14.63 15.28
N GLN A 55 2.75 -14.66 15.47
CA GLN A 55 3.60 -13.48 15.36
C GLN A 55 4.97 -13.85 14.77
N TRP A 56 5.43 -13.07 13.80
CA TRP A 56 6.81 -13.09 13.33
C TRP A 56 7.60 -11.90 13.88
N GLN A 57 8.92 -12.07 13.99
CA GLN A 57 9.88 -11.02 14.30
C GLN A 57 10.94 -10.94 13.20
N LEU A 58 10.86 -9.88 12.40
CA LEU A 58 11.75 -9.67 11.26
C LEU A 58 12.98 -8.84 11.67
N PRO A 59 14.11 -8.94 10.94
CA PRO A 59 15.34 -8.23 11.29
C PRO A 59 15.22 -6.70 11.21
N VAL A 60 14.32 -6.21 10.36
CA VAL A 60 14.11 -4.79 10.09
C VAL A 60 12.64 -4.40 10.28
N ARG A 61 12.37 -3.10 10.44
CA ARG A 61 11.00 -2.59 10.52
C ARG A 61 10.23 -2.86 9.22
N ALA A 62 8.91 -2.82 9.31
CA ALA A 62 8.08 -2.88 8.12
C ALA A 62 8.40 -1.68 7.23
N GLY A 63 8.86 -1.97 6.02
CA GLY A 63 8.92 -1.00 4.96
C GLY A 63 7.53 -0.78 4.46
N ARG A 64 6.86 -1.87 4.07
CA ARG A 64 5.55 -1.88 3.41
C ARG A 64 4.66 -3.01 3.92
N ASP A 65 4.53 -4.04 3.12
CA ASP A 65 3.52 -5.08 3.24
C ASP A 65 4.10 -6.38 3.79
N ALA A 66 3.22 -7.25 4.29
CA ALA A 66 3.51 -8.63 4.59
C ALA A 66 2.35 -9.49 4.09
N VAL A 67 2.66 -10.60 3.42
CA VAL A 67 1.68 -11.49 2.80
C VAL A 67 2.00 -12.94 3.12
N LEU A 68 0.97 -13.79 3.23
CA LEU A 68 1.17 -15.23 3.19
C LEU A 68 1.33 -15.69 1.74
N LEU A 69 2.42 -16.41 1.48
CA LEU A 69 2.73 -17.03 0.20
C LEU A 69 2.00 -18.37 0.06
N PRO A 70 1.81 -18.89 -1.17
CA PRO A 70 1.10 -20.16 -1.39
C PRO A 70 1.69 -21.39 -0.68
N ASN A 71 2.98 -21.34 -0.33
CA ASN A 71 3.65 -22.40 0.44
C ASN A 71 3.46 -22.28 1.97
N GLY A 72 2.74 -21.27 2.44
CA GLY A 72 2.48 -21.00 3.85
C GLY A 72 3.52 -20.12 4.55
N ASN A 73 4.59 -19.73 3.87
CA ASN A 73 5.59 -18.80 4.38
C ASN A 73 5.08 -17.34 4.34
N LEU A 74 5.74 -16.48 5.10
CA LEU A 74 5.55 -15.04 5.07
C LEU A 74 6.48 -14.42 4.02
N GLY A 75 5.91 -13.73 3.03
CA GLY A 75 6.63 -12.76 2.21
C GLY A 75 6.60 -11.40 2.90
N TYR A 76 7.76 -10.77 3.11
CA TYR A 76 7.89 -9.55 3.87
C TYR A 76 8.64 -8.46 3.11
N ASN A 77 8.05 -7.27 3.03
CA ASN A 77 8.63 -6.10 2.38
C ASN A 77 9.17 -5.15 3.47
N GLY A 78 10.37 -5.44 3.95
CA GLY A 78 11.06 -4.70 5.00
C GLY A 78 11.64 -3.36 4.54
N SER A 79 11.95 -2.51 5.51
CA SER A 79 12.66 -1.25 5.29
C SER A 79 14.16 -1.46 5.41
N HIS A 80 14.89 -1.19 4.34
CA HIS A 80 16.34 -1.40 4.31
C HIS A 80 17.07 -0.58 5.39
N ARG A 81 18.06 -1.16 6.08
CA ARG A 81 18.75 -0.47 7.20
C ARG A 81 19.44 0.82 6.76
N THR A 82 19.91 0.85 5.53
CA THR A 82 20.42 2.05 4.86
C THR A 82 19.48 2.50 3.77
N SER A 83 19.11 3.77 3.81
CA SER A 83 18.25 4.39 2.81
C SER A 83 19.08 5.22 1.85
N ALA A 84 18.79 5.15 0.54
CA ALA A 84 19.37 6.08 -0.42
C ALA A 84 18.91 7.51 -0.06
N ASN A 85 19.81 8.45 0.25
CA ASN A 85 19.40 9.80 0.65
C ASN A 85 18.94 10.64 -0.55
N LEU A 86 17.76 10.34 -1.10
CA LEU A 86 17.24 10.98 -2.33
C LEU A 86 16.52 12.31 -2.04
N TYR A 87 15.73 12.39 -0.96
CA TYR A 87 15.10 13.63 -0.50
C TYR A 87 14.63 13.51 0.97
N PRO A 88 14.34 14.61 1.69
CA PRO A 88 14.15 14.61 3.16
C PRO A 88 13.11 13.63 3.72
N ALA A 89 12.09 13.26 2.95
CA ALA A 89 11.04 12.30 3.35
C ALA A 89 11.26 10.87 2.84
N TRP A 90 12.32 10.62 2.08
CA TRP A 90 12.58 9.32 1.45
C TRP A 90 12.75 8.21 2.50
N ASP A 91 13.42 8.50 3.61
CA ASP A 91 13.72 7.55 4.70
C ASP A 91 12.46 6.98 5.38
N LEU A 92 11.32 7.68 5.31
CA LEU A 92 10.04 7.16 5.79
C LEU A 92 9.42 6.15 4.83
N TRP A 93 9.64 6.37 3.52
CA TRP A 93 8.90 5.73 2.45
C TRP A 93 9.72 4.74 1.60
N HIS A 94 10.95 4.46 1.98
CA HIS A 94 11.72 3.39 1.35
C HIS A 94 11.40 2.02 2.00
N GLY A 95 11.42 0.99 1.18
CA GLY A 95 11.49 -0.40 1.65
C GLY A 95 12.89 -0.93 1.36
N GLY A 96 12.97 -2.11 0.73
CA GLY A 96 14.13 -2.53 -0.05
C GLY A 96 14.91 -3.64 0.59
N ASP A 97 14.32 -4.29 1.59
CA ASP A 97 14.91 -5.42 2.30
C ASP A 97 13.84 -6.51 2.43
N PHE A 98 13.85 -7.45 1.49
CA PHE A 98 12.77 -8.40 1.25
C PHE A 98 13.12 -9.77 1.81
N TYR A 99 12.17 -10.40 2.50
CA TYR A 99 12.39 -11.69 3.16
C TYR A 99 11.27 -12.67 2.83
N GLU A 100 11.62 -13.93 2.59
CA GLU A 100 10.69 -15.05 2.78
C GLU A 100 11.04 -15.75 4.09
N VAL A 101 10.04 -15.92 4.95
CA VAL A 101 10.22 -16.43 6.32
C VAL A 101 9.22 -17.53 6.62
N THR A 102 9.68 -18.63 7.23
CA THR A 102 8.80 -19.72 7.66
C THR A 102 7.92 -19.30 8.84
N PRO A 103 6.86 -20.07 9.17
CA PRO A 103 6.11 -19.87 10.42
C PRO A 103 6.98 -19.89 11.69
N ASP A 104 8.13 -20.57 11.67
CA ASP A 104 9.04 -20.67 12.81
C ASP A 104 10.11 -19.56 12.86
N ASN A 105 9.94 -18.47 12.09
CA ASN A 105 10.88 -17.34 11.98
C ASN A 105 12.24 -17.69 11.31
N GLU A 106 12.31 -18.75 10.52
CA GLU A 106 13.50 -19.05 9.70
C GLU A 106 13.45 -18.26 8.40
N ILE A 107 14.51 -17.49 8.10
CA ILE A 107 14.66 -16.78 6.83
C ILE A 107 15.14 -17.79 5.78
N VAL A 108 14.34 -18.02 4.74
CA VAL A 108 14.63 -18.98 3.67
C VAL A 108 14.97 -18.29 2.34
N TRP A 109 14.69 -16.99 2.21
CA TRP A 109 15.11 -16.18 1.08
C TRP A 109 15.25 -14.71 1.50
N HIS A 110 16.19 -14.00 0.87
CA HIS A 110 16.52 -12.61 1.16
C HIS A 110 17.01 -11.89 -0.10
N TYR A 111 16.57 -10.65 -0.31
CA TYR A 111 17.01 -9.77 -1.40
C TYR A 111 16.93 -8.30 -0.99
N GLU A 112 17.85 -7.49 -1.48
CA GLU A 112 17.96 -6.07 -1.14
C GLU A 112 18.07 -5.18 -2.39
N ASP A 113 17.37 -4.04 -2.36
CA ASP A 113 17.57 -2.92 -3.30
C ASP A 113 17.32 -1.60 -2.56
N ILE A 114 18.39 -0.85 -2.29
CA ILE A 114 18.34 0.40 -1.51
C ILE A 114 17.53 1.51 -2.18
N TYR A 115 17.21 1.36 -3.47
CA TYR A 115 16.41 2.31 -4.23
C TYR A 115 14.91 1.95 -4.24
N HIS A 116 14.52 0.80 -3.69
CA HIS A 116 13.11 0.41 -3.62
C HIS A 116 12.28 1.39 -2.78
N HIS A 117 11.11 1.75 -3.28
CA HIS A 117 10.13 2.55 -2.57
C HIS A 117 8.73 1.96 -2.68
N HIS A 118 7.83 2.51 -1.87
CA HIS A 118 6.37 2.34 -1.94
C HIS A 118 5.79 0.94 -2.03
N ASP A 119 5.92 0.15 -3.10
CA ASP A 119 5.18 -1.10 -3.20
C ASP A 119 5.91 -2.23 -3.91
N ALA A 120 5.65 -3.45 -3.44
CA ALA A 120 6.18 -4.69 -3.99
C ALA A 120 5.16 -5.82 -3.88
N GLN A 121 5.10 -6.64 -4.91
CA GLN A 121 4.17 -7.74 -5.08
C GLN A 121 4.95 -9.06 -5.20
N TRP A 122 4.66 -9.99 -4.30
CA TRP A 122 5.09 -11.39 -4.44
C TRP A 122 4.21 -12.07 -5.49
N LEU A 123 4.83 -12.59 -6.54
CA LEU A 123 4.15 -13.19 -7.69
C LEU A 123 3.93 -14.69 -7.52
N ALA A 124 2.93 -15.23 -8.21
CA ALA A 124 2.60 -16.65 -8.15
C ALA A 124 3.69 -17.58 -8.69
N ASN A 125 4.55 -17.08 -9.59
CA ASN A 125 5.74 -17.80 -10.09
C ASN A 125 6.92 -17.77 -9.10
N GLY A 126 6.73 -17.12 -7.94
CA GLY A 126 7.75 -16.91 -6.92
C GLY A 126 8.52 -15.60 -7.10
N ASN A 127 8.53 -14.96 -8.26
CA ASN A 127 9.29 -13.74 -8.45
C ASN A 127 8.75 -12.58 -7.58
N LEU A 128 9.57 -11.55 -7.41
CA LEU A 128 9.20 -10.32 -6.72
C LEU A 128 9.16 -9.17 -7.72
N LEU A 129 8.00 -8.51 -7.83
CA LEU A 129 7.82 -7.29 -8.61
C LEU A 129 7.85 -6.09 -7.67
N TYR A 130 8.65 -5.07 -7.93
CA TYR A 130 8.77 -3.93 -7.01
C TYR A 130 9.14 -2.63 -7.73
N THR A 131 8.85 -1.48 -7.12
CA THR A 131 9.25 -0.18 -7.64
C THR A 131 10.53 0.35 -6.99
N ALA A 132 11.38 0.98 -7.78
CA ALA A 132 12.64 1.59 -7.34
C ALA A 132 12.79 2.98 -7.96
N ALA A 133 13.43 3.90 -7.25
CA ALA A 133 13.66 5.24 -7.76
C ALA A 133 14.96 5.32 -8.56
N SER A 134 14.91 6.13 -9.61
CA SER A 134 16.08 6.52 -10.40
C SER A 134 15.97 8.01 -10.73
N PRO A 135 17.08 8.75 -10.83
CA PRO A 135 17.06 10.10 -11.36
C PRO A 135 16.40 10.13 -12.75
N LEU A 136 15.45 11.03 -12.92
CA LEU A 136 14.81 11.29 -14.20
C LEU A 136 15.82 11.98 -15.13
N PRO A 137 15.94 11.57 -16.42
CA PRO A 137 16.83 12.25 -17.37
C PRO A 137 16.51 13.75 -17.46
N ALA A 138 17.54 14.59 -17.49
CA ALA A 138 17.40 16.05 -17.34
C ALA A 138 16.49 16.70 -18.40
N ASP A 139 16.52 16.20 -19.64
CA ASP A 139 15.67 16.65 -20.74
C ASP A 139 14.19 16.30 -20.52
N ILE A 140 13.91 15.17 -19.87
CA ILE A 140 12.55 14.76 -19.49
C ILE A 140 12.11 15.50 -18.22
N ALA A 141 12.99 15.66 -17.24
CA ALA A 141 12.72 16.40 -16.00
C ALA A 141 12.30 17.85 -16.26
N ALA A 142 12.89 18.50 -17.28
CA ALA A 142 12.51 19.85 -17.71
C ALA A 142 11.07 19.97 -18.22
N ARG A 143 10.43 18.84 -18.57
CA ARG A 143 9.06 18.77 -19.10
C ARG A 143 8.01 18.44 -18.04
N VAL A 144 8.41 18.12 -16.80
CA VAL A 144 7.48 17.84 -15.69
C VAL A 144 6.66 19.10 -15.37
N THR A 145 5.33 18.95 -15.38
CA THR A 145 4.38 20.04 -15.13
C THR A 145 3.62 19.84 -13.82
N GLY A 146 3.00 20.92 -13.32
CA GLY A 146 2.29 20.93 -12.05
C GLY A 146 3.21 20.93 -10.82
N GLY A 147 2.64 20.58 -9.66
CA GLY A 147 3.32 20.60 -8.37
C GLY A 147 3.67 22.01 -7.86
N ASP A 148 4.18 22.08 -6.63
CA ASP A 148 4.67 23.32 -6.04
C ASP A 148 6.20 23.46 -6.23
N PRO A 149 6.68 24.23 -7.23
CA PRO A 149 8.11 24.36 -7.50
C PRO A 149 8.88 25.05 -6.37
N ARG A 150 8.20 25.74 -5.45
CA ARG A 150 8.85 26.37 -4.28
C ARG A 150 9.32 25.34 -3.25
N ARG A 151 8.88 24.09 -3.38
CA ARG A 151 9.18 22.97 -2.46
C ARG A 151 10.18 21.97 -3.03
N ASP A 152 10.69 22.19 -4.23
CA ASP A 152 11.63 21.28 -4.88
C ASP A 152 12.96 21.18 -4.11
N ALA A 153 13.68 20.08 -4.34
CA ALA A 153 15.00 19.88 -3.74
C ALA A 153 16.01 20.93 -4.28
N PRO A 154 16.93 21.43 -3.44
CA PRO A 154 17.97 22.36 -3.88
C PRO A 154 18.90 21.82 -4.97
N ASP A 155 19.02 20.49 -5.11
CA ASP A 155 19.83 19.84 -6.14
C ASP A 155 19.18 19.84 -7.54
N GLY A 156 17.89 20.20 -7.62
CA GLY A 156 17.11 20.20 -8.86
C GLY A 156 16.86 18.82 -9.46
N VAL A 157 17.13 17.73 -8.73
CA VAL A 157 16.95 16.37 -9.23
C VAL A 157 15.50 15.93 -9.00
N ILE A 158 14.83 15.55 -10.10
CA ILE A 158 13.55 14.84 -10.04
C ILE A 158 13.83 13.35 -10.10
N GLN A 159 13.33 12.58 -9.13
CA GLN A 159 13.32 11.12 -9.17
C GLN A 159 12.14 10.62 -10.00
N SER A 160 12.28 9.44 -10.57
CA SER A 160 11.22 8.73 -11.28
C SER A 160 11.27 7.23 -11.02
N ASP A 161 10.22 6.54 -11.45
CA ASP A 161 9.97 5.16 -11.10
C ASP A 161 10.55 4.19 -12.14
N VAL A 162 11.24 3.17 -11.63
CA VAL A 162 11.62 1.95 -12.33
C VAL A 162 10.88 0.80 -11.66
N VAL A 163 10.13 0.01 -12.42
CA VAL A 163 9.52 -1.23 -11.93
C VAL A 163 10.40 -2.39 -12.37
N LYS A 164 10.77 -3.25 -11.42
CA LYS A 164 11.64 -4.40 -11.64
C LYS A 164 10.94 -5.68 -11.23
N GLU A 165 11.17 -6.75 -11.98
CA GLU A 165 10.88 -8.11 -11.53
C GLU A 165 12.21 -8.85 -11.30
N VAL A 166 12.37 -9.41 -10.12
CA VAL A 166 13.54 -10.21 -9.74
C VAL A 166 13.14 -11.66 -9.51
N ASN A 167 13.94 -12.58 -10.03
CA ASN A 167 13.74 -14.01 -9.79
C ASN A 167 14.31 -14.44 -8.43
N ARG A 168 14.14 -15.72 -8.08
CA ARG A 168 14.61 -16.26 -6.81
C ARG A 168 16.13 -16.34 -6.67
N ASP A 169 16.87 -16.25 -7.79
CA ASP A 169 18.33 -16.17 -7.80
C ASP A 169 18.84 -14.72 -7.65
N GLY A 170 17.93 -13.73 -7.54
CA GLY A 170 18.28 -12.32 -7.39
C GLY A 170 18.55 -11.60 -8.70
N GLU A 171 18.25 -12.22 -9.85
CA GLU A 171 18.45 -11.64 -11.17
C GLU A 171 17.24 -10.81 -11.61
N VAL A 172 17.49 -9.60 -12.12
CA VAL A 172 16.43 -8.79 -12.74
C VAL A 172 16.05 -9.40 -14.08
N VAL A 173 14.84 -9.94 -14.17
CA VAL A 173 14.30 -10.62 -15.36
C VAL A 173 13.38 -9.74 -16.20
N TRP A 174 12.94 -8.60 -15.65
CA TRP A 174 12.16 -7.60 -16.35
C TRP A 174 12.35 -6.23 -15.70
N GLU A 175 12.37 -5.17 -16.51
CA GLU A 175 12.48 -3.78 -16.06
C GLU A 175 11.59 -2.89 -16.93
N TRP A 176 10.94 -1.90 -16.32
CA TRP A 176 10.15 -0.88 -17.00
C TRP A 176 10.40 0.48 -16.36
N ARG A 177 10.61 1.51 -17.18
CA ARG A 177 10.97 2.86 -16.71
C ARG A 177 9.91 3.86 -17.12
N ALA A 178 9.36 4.60 -16.16
CA ALA A 178 8.23 5.50 -16.42
C ALA A 178 8.51 6.48 -17.57
N TRP A 179 9.71 7.05 -17.62
CA TRP A 179 10.10 8.05 -18.63
C TRP A 179 10.32 7.51 -20.04
N GLU A 180 10.42 6.19 -20.23
CA GLU A 180 10.52 5.58 -21.55
C GLU A 180 9.12 5.38 -22.20
N HIS A 181 8.05 5.47 -21.39
CA HIS A 181 6.70 5.09 -21.80
C HIS A 181 5.62 6.15 -21.51
N LEU A 182 5.89 7.12 -20.65
CA LEU A 182 4.97 8.20 -20.29
C LEU A 182 5.52 9.57 -20.68
N ASN A 183 4.67 10.45 -21.20
CA ASN A 183 5.02 11.86 -21.40
C ASN A 183 4.67 12.67 -20.14
N PRO A 184 5.61 13.41 -19.52
CA PRO A 184 5.33 14.20 -18.32
C PRO A 184 4.16 15.18 -18.42
N GLU A 185 3.90 15.73 -19.61
CA GLU A 185 2.83 16.68 -19.84
C GLU A 185 1.43 16.06 -19.74
N ASP A 186 1.31 14.76 -20.00
CA ASP A 186 0.05 14.01 -19.90
C ASP A 186 -0.28 13.64 -18.43
N PHE A 187 0.70 13.77 -17.53
CA PHE A 187 0.61 13.39 -16.12
C PHE A 187 1.09 14.54 -15.21
N PRO A 188 0.36 15.66 -15.16
CA PRO A 188 0.72 16.80 -14.32
C PRO A 188 0.66 16.43 -12.84
N ILE A 189 1.65 16.88 -12.07
CA ILE A 189 1.69 16.69 -10.62
C ILE A 189 0.65 17.60 -9.96
N HIS A 190 -0.08 17.07 -8.99
CA HIS A 190 -1.00 17.88 -8.18
C HIS A 190 -0.26 18.86 -7.27
N ASP A 191 -0.79 20.09 -7.14
CA ASP A 191 -0.18 21.22 -6.41
C ASP A 191 0.12 20.97 -4.92
N ILE A 192 -0.45 19.95 -4.29
CA ILE A 192 -0.11 19.56 -2.91
C ILE A 192 1.27 18.89 -2.80
N PHE A 193 1.80 18.39 -3.92
CA PHE A 193 3.09 17.73 -4.01
C PHE A 193 4.15 18.68 -4.56
N ASP A 194 5.40 18.45 -4.17
CA ASP A 194 6.55 18.99 -4.88
C ASP A 194 6.89 18.11 -6.09
N ARG A 195 7.88 18.52 -6.91
CA ARG A 195 8.22 17.82 -8.15
C ARG A 195 9.32 16.79 -7.98
N ARG A 196 9.74 16.45 -6.76
CA ARG A 196 10.93 15.59 -6.52
C ARG A 196 10.74 14.13 -6.92
N HIS A 197 9.50 13.68 -7.17
CA HIS A 197 9.22 12.31 -7.58
C HIS A 197 8.02 12.26 -8.52
N TRP A 198 8.25 11.82 -9.76
CA TRP A 198 7.25 11.71 -10.81
C TRP A 198 7.29 10.35 -11.53
N PRO A 199 6.16 9.67 -11.80
CA PRO A 199 4.80 9.93 -11.32
C PRO A 199 4.49 9.36 -9.91
N MET A 200 5.50 8.82 -9.23
CA MET A 200 5.43 8.18 -7.91
C MET A 200 4.48 6.97 -7.92
N ILE A 201 4.98 5.85 -8.44
CA ILE A 201 4.28 4.58 -8.41
C ILE A 201 4.20 4.08 -6.96
N ASN A 202 2.98 3.90 -6.47
CA ASN A 202 2.70 3.56 -5.07
C ASN A 202 1.80 2.33 -4.88
N GLY A 203 1.50 1.63 -5.96
CA GLY A 203 0.69 0.43 -5.97
C GLY A 203 1.04 -0.43 -7.17
N LEU A 204 1.28 -1.72 -6.96
CA LEU A 204 1.57 -2.71 -7.98
C LEU A 204 0.65 -3.93 -7.82
N SER A 205 0.17 -4.46 -8.93
CA SER A 205 -0.38 -5.81 -8.99
C SER A 205 -0.27 -6.34 -10.42
N VAL A 206 -0.63 -7.62 -10.62
CA VAL A 206 -0.62 -8.25 -11.94
C VAL A 206 -2.02 -8.81 -12.22
N THR A 207 -2.56 -8.53 -13.40
CA THR A 207 -3.85 -9.07 -13.84
C THR A 207 -3.72 -10.54 -14.25
N ARG A 208 -4.85 -11.24 -14.40
CA ARG A 208 -4.88 -12.62 -14.92
C ARG A 208 -4.23 -12.77 -16.30
N ASP A 209 -4.30 -11.72 -17.10
CA ASP A 209 -3.74 -11.68 -18.46
C ASP A 209 -2.27 -11.21 -18.47
N GLY A 210 -1.67 -11.01 -17.30
CA GLY A 210 -0.26 -10.66 -17.15
C GLY A 210 0.07 -9.18 -17.31
N LEU A 211 -0.93 -8.28 -17.34
CA LEU A 211 -0.69 -6.85 -17.33
C LEU A 211 -0.25 -6.41 -15.94
N VAL A 212 0.72 -5.50 -15.86
CA VAL A 212 1.14 -4.87 -14.60
C VAL A 212 0.27 -3.64 -14.35
N LEU A 213 -0.52 -3.67 -13.29
CA LEU A 213 -1.26 -2.50 -12.82
C LEU A 213 -0.35 -1.63 -11.98
N MET A 214 -0.33 -0.33 -12.25
CA MET A 214 0.48 0.64 -11.53
C MET A 214 -0.40 1.82 -11.11
N SER A 215 -0.34 2.17 -9.82
CA SER A 215 -0.98 3.35 -9.27
C SER A 215 0.00 4.51 -9.25
N LEU A 216 -0.37 5.64 -9.87
CA LEU A 216 0.41 6.87 -10.02
C LEU A 216 -0.09 7.88 -8.98
N ARG A 217 0.67 8.10 -7.91
CA ARG A 217 0.17 8.87 -6.76
C ARG A 217 0.12 10.36 -7.02
N THR A 218 1.21 10.95 -7.53
CA THR A 218 1.35 12.41 -7.58
C THR A 218 0.52 13.04 -8.69
N THR A 219 0.10 12.23 -9.67
CA THR A 219 -0.65 12.65 -10.86
C THR A 219 -2.08 12.11 -10.87
N SER A 220 -2.45 11.30 -9.85
CA SER A 220 -3.67 10.48 -9.78
C SER A 220 -4.01 9.73 -11.06
N GLY A 221 -3.63 8.47 -11.10
CA GLY A 221 -4.13 7.59 -12.13
C GLY A 221 -3.72 6.14 -11.92
N VAL A 222 -4.42 5.24 -12.59
CA VAL A 222 -4.05 3.83 -12.69
C VAL A 222 -3.76 3.53 -14.15
N ILE A 223 -2.63 2.89 -14.40
CA ILE A 223 -2.25 2.38 -15.73
C ILE A 223 -2.13 0.86 -15.70
N ALA A 224 -2.40 0.23 -16.85
CA ALA A 224 -2.03 -1.17 -17.08
C ALA A 224 -0.97 -1.24 -18.18
N VAL A 225 0.11 -1.97 -17.90
CA VAL A 225 1.26 -2.12 -18.79
C VAL A 225 1.37 -3.56 -19.24
N ASP A 226 1.50 -3.76 -20.55
CA ASP A 226 1.89 -5.04 -21.12
C ASP A 226 3.39 -5.27 -20.93
N LYS A 227 3.78 -6.38 -20.31
CA LYS A 227 5.19 -6.64 -19.96
C LYS A 227 6.07 -6.88 -21.18
N GLU A 228 5.54 -7.51 -22.23
CA GLU A 228 6.33 -7.87 -23.42
C GLU A 228 6.70 -6.62 -24.24
N SER A 229 5.73 -5.74 -24.47
CA SER A 229 5.92 -4.54 -25.29
C SER A 229 6.26 -3.28 -24.49
N GLY A 230 6.07 -3.29 -23.18
CA GLY A 230 6.19 -2.11 -22.30
C GLY A 230 5.10 -1.06 -22.50
N LYS A 231 4.11 -1.31 -23.36
CA LYS A 231 3.07 -0.34 -23.72
C LYS A 231 2.03 -0.20 -22.60
N VAL A 232 1.62 1.04 -22.36
CA VAL A 232 0.40 1.34 -21.59
C VAL A 232 -0.82 0.95 -22.42
N ILE A 233 -1.58 -0.04 -21.94
CA ILE A 233 -2.77 -0.56 -22.62
C ILE A 233 -3.99 0.33 -22.34
N TRP A 234 -4.11 0.81 -21.11
CA TRP A 234 -5.13 1.77 -20.71
C TRP A 234 -4.66 2.61 -19.53
N HIS A 235 -5.30 3.77 -19.37
CA HIS A 235 -5.11 4.72 -18.27
C HIS A 235 -6.47 5.18 -17.75
N ALA A 236 -6.65 5.19 -16.43
CA ALA A 236 -7.75 5.85 -15.71
C ALA A 236 -7.18 7.00 -14.88
N GLY A 237 -7.61 8.24 -15.12
CA GLY A 237 -6.99 9.43 -14.55
C GLY A 237 -7.75 10.05 -13.37
N PRO A 238 -7.51 11.36 -13.12
CA PRO A 238 -8.13 12.12 -12.02
C PRO A 238 -9.67 12.21 -12.08
N GLU A 239 -10.27 11.88 -13.23
CA GLU A 239 -11.72 11.77 -13.39
C GLU A 239 -12.31 10.53 -12.70
N VAL A 240 -11.48 9.52 -12.40
CA VAL A 240 -11.89 8.28 -11.72
C VAL A 240 -11.33 8.21 -10.30
N VAL A 241 -10.03 8.45 -10.14
CA VAL A 241 -9.29 8.21 -8.90
C VAL A 241 -8.57 9.46 -8.39
N ALA A 242 -8.27 9.54 -7.09
CA ALA A 242 -7.53 10.64 -6.50
C ALA A 242 -6.45 10.18 -5.49
N GLN A 243 -5.18 10.30 -5.90
CA GLN A 243 -3.98 9.95 -5.10
C GLN A 243 -4.01 8.54 -4.48
N GLN A 244 -4.66 7.63 -5.20
CA GLN A 244 -5.04 6.26 -4.85
C GLN A 244 -3.87 5.30 -4.59
N HIS A 245 -4.20 4.11 -4.06
CA HIS A 245 -3.29 3.00 -3.82
C HIS A 245 -3.94 1.66 -4.19
N THR A 246 -3.08 0.64 -4.35
CA THR A 246 -3.46 -0.78 -4.37
C THR A 246 -4.54 -1.12 -5.42
N PRO A 247 -4.26 -0.93 -6.72
CA PRO A 247 -5.16 -1.39 -7.78
C PRO A 247 -5.10 -2.91 -7.88
N VAL A 248 -6.24 -3.57 -7.90
CA VAL A 248 -6.35 -5.04 -8.01
C VAL A 248 -7.46 -5.39 -9.00
N GLU A 249 -7.20 -6.34 -9.90
CA GLU A 249 -8.23 -6.85 -10.82
C GLU A 249 -9.22 -7.78 -10.08
N MET A 250 -10.50 -7.52 -10.21
CA MET A 250 -11.60 -8.36 -9.71
C MET A 250 -11.99 -9.43 -10.72
N GLU A 251 -12.67 -10.50 -10.30
CA GLU A 251 -13.04 -11.64 -11.17
C GLU A 251 -13.78 -11.26 -12.47
N ASN A 252 -14.57 -10.19 -12.45
CA ASN A 252 -15.29 -9.68 -13.63
C ASN A 252 -14.45 -8.75 -14.54
N GLY A 253 -13.19 -8.47 -14.20
CA GLY A 253 -12.28 -7.59 -14.94
C GLY A 253 -12.36 -6.11 -14.52
N SER A 254 -13.21 -5.75 -13.54
CA SER A 254 -13.15 -4.42 -12.92
C SER A 254 -11.89 -4.27 -12.07
N ILE A 255 -11.52 -3.03 -11.76
CA ILE A 255 -10.36 -2.71 -10.93
C ILE A 255 -10.83 -2.16 -9.59
N LEU A 256 -10.54 -2.87 -8.50
CA LEU A 256 -10.72 -2.40 -7.12
C LEU A 256 -9.54 -1.52 -6.73
N VAL A 257 -9.84 -0.38 -6.10
CA VAL A 257 -8.84 0.63 -5.72
C VAL A 257 -9.18 1.22 -4.36
N PHE A 258 -8.16 1.45 -3.53
CA PHE A 258 -8.27 2.34 -2.37
C PHE A 258 -7.98 3.78 -2.81
N ASP A 259 -9.01 4.61 -2.90
CA ASP A 259 -8.90 5.99 -3.34
C ASP A 259 -8.82 6.93 -2.13
N ASN A 260 -7.67 7.56 -1.94
CA ASN A 260 -7.39 8.40 -0.77
C ASN A 260 -8.20 9.70 -0.77
N GLY A 261 -8.40 10.32 -1.93
CA GLY A 261 -9.30 11.47 -2.10
C GLY A 261 -8.79 12.82 -1.61
N ASN A 262 -7.47 13.04 -1.50
CA ASN A 262 -6.91 14.29 -0.95
C ASN A 262 -7.34 15.54 -1.73
N LEU A 263 -7.28 15.48 -3.06
CA LEU A 263 -7.68 16.53 -3.98
C LEU A 263 -8.68 16.02 -5.02
N ARG A 264 -9.66 15.23 -4.59
CA ARG A 264 -10.70 14.74 -5.50
C ARG A 264 -11.45 15.92 -6.14
N PRO A 265 -11.51 16.01 -7.49
CA PRO A 265 -12.24 17.08 -8.17
C PRO A 265 -13.70 17.16 -7.71
N GLY A 266 -14.18 18.38 -7.46
CA GLY A 266 -15.57 18.63 -7.06
C GLY A 266 -15.93 18.28 -5.62
N VAL A 267 -14.97 17.87 -4.78
CA VAL A 267 -15.20 17.53 -3.36
C VAL A 267 -14.50 18.53 -2.44
N THR A 268 -15.27 19.12 -1.53
CA THR A 268 -14.79 20.14 -0.58
C THR A 268 -14.37 19.56 0.77
N SER A 269 -14.84 18.37 1.11
CA SER A 269 -14.49 17.66 2.34
C SER A 269 -13.77 16.35 1.97
N PRO A 270 -12.42 16.33 2.04
CA PRO A 270 -11.63 15.15 1.69
C PRO A 270 -12.05 13.93 2.50
N HIS A 271 -12.16 12.80 1.80
CA HIS A 271 -12.49 11.50 2.37
C HIS A 271 -11.99 10.41 1.44
N SER A 272 -11.73 9.24 2.01
CA SER A 272 -11.36 8.08 1.23
C SER A 272 -12.60 7.37 0.69
N THR A 273 -12.41 6.65 -0.40
CA THR A 273 -13.43 5.82 -1.04
C THR A 273 -12.75 4.53 -1.43
N VAL A 274 -13.38 3.40 -1.19
CA VAL A 274 -13.00 2.16 -1.89
C VAL A 274 -13.91 2.06 -3.08
N LEU A 275 -13.36 1.96 -4.29
CA LEU A 275 -14.16 1.93 -5.51
C LEU A 275 -13.73 0.79 -6.42
N GLU A 276 -14.67 0.33 -7.22
CA GLU A 276 -14.43 -0.51 -8.38
C GLU A 276 -14.82 0.25 -9.63
N PHE A 277 -14.00 0.17 -10.67
CA PHE A 277 -14.33 0.74 -11.97
C PHE A 277 -14.03 -0.22 -13.11
N ASP A 278 -14.80 -0.10 -14.18
CA ASP A 278 -14.54 -0.80 -15.44
C ASP A 278 -13.38 -0.11 -16.18
N PRO A 279 -12.27 -0.81 -16.49
CA PRO A 279 -11.08 -0.18 -17.07
C PRO A 279 -11.27 0.29 -18.52
N GLN A 280 -12.31 -0.14 -19.24
CA GLN A 280 -12.56 0.30 -20.61
C GLN A 280 -13.40 1.58 -20.61
N THR A 281 -14.52 1.56 -19.90
CA THR A 281 -15.52 2.63 -19.86
C THR A 281 -15.25 3.68 -18.80
N LYS A 282 -14.40 3.37 -17.81
CA LYS A 282 -14.13 4.18 -16.61
C LYS A 282 -15.34 4.39 -15.70
N ALA A 283 -16.41 3.61 -15.91
CA ALA A 283 -17.60 3.66 -15.07
C ALA A 283 -17.31 3.04 -13.71
N ILE A 284 -17.67 3.74 -12.63
CA ILE A 284 -17.65 3.19 -11.27
C ILE A 284 -18.78 2.16 -11.16
N THR A 285 -18.44 0.91 -10.90
CA THR A 285 -19.37 -0.23 -10.82
C THR A 285 -19.78 -0.54 -9.39
N TRP A 286 -18.95 -0.17 -8.41
CA TRP A 286 -19.25 -0.27 -6.98
C TRP A 286 -18.41 0.76 -6.22
N GLN A 287 -18.91 1.21 -5.06
CA GLN A 287 -18.12 2.02 -4.14
C GLN A 287 -18.60 1.87 -2.70
N TYR A 288 -17.65 1.96 -1.78
CA TYR A 288 -17.89 2.16 -0.36
C TYR A 288 -17.38 3.53 0.08
N ARG A 289 -18.22 4.24 0.83
CA ARG A 289 -17.91 5.45 1.59
C ARG A 289 -18.61 5.34 2.93
N ASP A 290 -18.03 5.96 3.96
CA ASP A 290 -18.72 6.09 5.23
C ASP A 290 -19.99 6.95 5.05
N ILE A 291 -21.02 6.65 5.85
CA ILE A 291 -22.28 7.42 5.89
C ILE A 291 -22.03 8.90 6.20
N PHE A 292 -20.99 9.19 6.99
CA PHE A 292 -20.40 10.49 7.16
C PHE A 292 -19.01 10.46 6.51
N PRO A 293 -18.87 10.80 5.21
CA PRO A 293 -17.66 10.50 4.45
C PRO A 293 -16.34 10.87 5.12
N PRO A 294 -16.19 12.04 5.78
CA PRO A 294 -14.94 12.41 6.47
C PRO A 294 -14.56 11.52 7.68
N ALA A 295 -15.45 10.65 8.16
CA ALA A 295 -15.12 9.65 9.18
C ALA A 295 -14.22 8.52 8.65
N PHE A 296 -14.15 8.33 7.33
CA PHE A 296 -13.24 7.40 6.68
C PHE A 296 -12.28 8.18 5.79
N PHE A 297 -11.03 8.33 6.23
CA PHE A 297 -10.03 9.07 5.49
C PHE A 297 -8.62 8.60 5.82
N SER A 298 -7.96 7.92 4.89
CA SER A 298 -6.51 7.74 4.92
C SER A 298 -5.89 8.65 3.86
N PRO A 299 -5.11 9.70 4.22
CA PRO A 299 -4.52 10.62 3.24
C PRO A 299 -3.40 9.99 2.39
N TYR A 300 -2.91 8.83 2.79
CA TYR A 300 -1.88 8.06 2.10
C TYR A 300 -2.04 6.58 2.44
N MET A 301 -1.39 5.71 1.66
CA MET A 301 -1.47 4.25 1.79
C MET A 301 -2.90 3.74 1.70
N GLY A 302 -3.15 2.54 2.19
CA GLY A 302 -4.45 1.92 2.20
C GLY A 302 -4.57 0.80 1.18
N SER A 303 -5.42 -0.16 1.52
CA SER A 303 -5.76 -1.27 0.65
C SER A 303 -7.21 -1.67 0.83
N ALA A 304 -7.72 -2.33 -0.20
CA ALA A 304 -8.97 -3.06 -0.15
C ALA A 304 -8.76 -4.45 -0.76
N GLN A 305 -9.45 -5.44 -0.20
CA GLN A 305 -9.40 -6.83 -0.63
C GLN A 305 -10.83 -7.36 -0.69
N ARG A 306 -11.27 -7.77 -1.88
CA ARG A 306 -12.53 -8.51 -2.02
C ARG A 306 -12.36 -9.92 -1.43
N LEU A 307 -13.27 -10.32 -0.56
CA LEU A 307 -13.28 -11.63 0.11
C LEU A 307 -14.24 -12.60 -0.59
N ALA A 308 -14.07 -13.90 -0.35
CA ALA A 308 -14.83 -14.93 -1.07
C ALA A 308 -16.34 -14.97 -0.72
N ASN A 309 -16.75 -14.41 0.42
CA ASN A 309 -18.17 -14.21 0.74
C ASN A 309 -18.78 -12.96 0.08
N GLY A 310 -18.01 -12.23 -0.72
CA GLY A 310 -18.42 -10.99 -1.38
C GLY A 310 -18.14 -9.71 -0.58
N ASN A 311 -17.80 -9.81 0.70
CA ASN A 311 -17.43 -8.66 1.52
C ASN A 311 -16.12 -8.02 1.06
N THR A 312 -15.86 -6.80 1.48
CA THR A 312 -14.60 -6.10 1.23
C THR A 312 -13.89 -5.82 2.55
N PHE A 313 -12.68 -6.34 2.70
CA PHE A 313 -11.77 -5.99 3.79
C PHE A 313 -10.94 -4.77 3.42
N ILE A 314 -10.81 -3.82 4.36
CA ILE A 314 -10.25 -2.49 4.11
C ILE A 314 -9.23 -2.15 5.19
N CYS A 315 -8.07 -1.66 4.76
CA CYS A 315 -7.03 -1.09 5.63
C CYS A 315 -7.04 0.44 5.50
N GLU A 316 -7.56 1.14 6.51
CA GLU A 316 -7.38 2.58 6.69
C GLU A 316 -6.03 2.83 7.38
N SER A 317 -4.98 2.89 6.56
CA SER A 317 -3.60 2.83 6.99
C SER A 317 -3.18 3.91 8.00
N ALA A 318 -3.47 5.18 7.74
CA ALA A 318 -2.95 6.29 8.55
C ALA A 318 -3.44 6.26 10.01
N PHE A 319 -4.57 5.61 10.26
CA PHE A 319 -5.21 5.52 11.57
C PHE A 319 -5.26 4.08 12.13
N GLY A 320 -4.63 3.13 11.44
CA GLY A 320 -4.51 1.74 11.87
C GLY A 320 -5.84 1.02 12.01
N ARG A 321 -6.90 1.49 11.33
CA ARG A 321 -8.22 0.86 11.35
C ARG A 321 -8.31 -0.17 10.23
N LEU A 322 -8.66 -1.39 10.61
CA LEU A 322 -8.90 -2.52 9.73
C LEU A 322 -10.38 -2.87 9.86
N PHE A 323 -11.12 -2.96 8.77
CA PHE A 323 -12.55 -3.22 8.85
C PHE A 323 -13.07 -3.97 7.63
N GLU A 324 -14.23 -4.59 7.80
CA GLU A 324 -14.88 -5.39 6.77
C GLU A 324 -16.29 -4.86 6.52
N VAL A 325 -16.66 -4.74 5.25
CA VAL A 325 -17.99 -4.26 4.84
C VAL A 325 -18.68 -5.27 3.91
N THR A 326 -19.99 -5.40 4.02
CA THR A 326 -20.80 -6.16 3.05
C THR A 326 -20.82 -5.47 1.68
N PRO A 327 -21.31 -6.13 0.61
CA PRO A 327 -21.53 -5.47 -0.69
C PRO A 327 -22.42 -4.22 -0.61
N GLU A 328 -23.33 -4.16 0.36
CA GLU A 328 -24.23 -3.03 0.64
C GLU A 328 -23.56 -1.93 1.48
N GLY A 329 -22.34 -2.15 1.95
CA GLY A 329 -21.57 -1.18 2.74
C GLY A 329 -21.84 -1.22 4.24
N GLU A 330 -22.47 -2.28 4.77
CA GLU A 330 -22.62 -2.47 6.21
C GLU A 330 -21.29 -2.94 6.81
N THR A 331 -20.75 -2.21 7.79
CA THR A 331 -19.58 -2.68 8.55
C THR A 331 -19.97 -3.90 9.39
N VAL A 332 -19.26 -5.01 9.22
CA VAL A 332 -19.52 -6.29 9.93
C VAL A 332 -18.36 -6.73 10.82
N TRP A 333 -17.19 -6.11 10.69
CA TRP A 333 -16.06 -6.35 11.57
C TRP A 333 -15.16 -5.11 11.58
N GLU A 334 -14.60 -4.77 12.74
CA GLU A 334 -13.69 -3.64 12.90
C GLU A 334 -12.66 -3.90 13.99
N TYR A 335 -11.41 -3.61 13.67
CA TYR A 335 -10.25 -3.74 14.55
C TYR A 335 -9.34 -2.53 14.39
N ILE A 336 -8.86 -1.99 15.51
CA ILE A 336 -7.86 -0.93 15.52
C ILE A 336 -6.54 -1.53 16.02
N ILE A 337 -5.48 -1.39 15.22
CA ILE A 337 -4.14 -1.89 15.58
C ILE A 337 -3.72 -1.26 16.92
N PRO A 338 -3.45 -2.06 17.98
CA PRO A 338 -3.22 -1.52 19.32
C PRO A 338 -1.73 -1.24 19.60
N PHE A 339 -0.86 -1.35 18.60
CA PHE A 339 0.58 -1.17 18.72
C PHE A 339 0.98 0.27 18.34
N PHE A 340 0.95 1.17 19.33
CA PHE A 340 1.33 2.58 19.14
C PHE A 340 2.80 2.81 19.47
N ASN A 341 3.57 3.29 18.49
CA ASN A 341 4.97 3.66 18.68
C ASN A 341 5.40 4.77 17.72
N GLU A 342 6.52 5.42 18.01
CA GLU A 342 7.09 6.47 17.16
C GLU A 342 7.93 5.87 16.03
N TYR A 343 8.05 6.59 14.92
CA TYR A 343 9.10 6.29 13.96
C TYR A 343 10.47 6.60 14.57
N PRO A 344 11.52 5.81 14.27
CA PRO A 344 12.88 6.18 14.63
C PRO A 344 13.21 7.61 14.17
N GLU A 345 13.75 8.43 15.08
CA GLU A 345 14.00 9.86 14.86
C GLU A 345 14.84 10.14 13.60
N HIS A 346 15.85 9.28 13.35
CA HIS A 346 16.72 9.39 12.19
C HIS A 346 15.97 9.20 10.85
N LEU A 347 14.83 8.51 10.84
CA LEU A 347 13.98 8.32 9.66
C LEU A 347 12.92 9.40 9.56
N SER A 348 12.24 9.71 10.68
CA SER A 348 11.13 10.65 10.66
C SER A 348 11.60 12.08 10.43
N LYS A 349 12.76 12.48 10.97
CA LYS A 349 13.30 13.85 10.90
C LYS A 349 12.24 14.92 11.20
N GLY A 350 11.28 14.61 12.08
CA GLY A 350 10.15 15.47 12.45
C GLY A 350 9.00 15.57 11.42
N ILE A 351 9.06 14.84 10.30
CA ILE A 351 8.03 14.85 9.24
C ILE A 351 6.74 14.16 9.71
N ILE A 352 6.87 13.06 10.45
CA ILE A 352 5.74 12.35 11.08
C ILE A 352 6.05 12.21 12.58
N PRO A 353 5.71 13.23 13.39
CA PRO A 353 5.98 13.21 14.82
C PRO A 353 4.97 12.36 15.59
N GLY A 354 5.39 11.84 16.74
CA GLY A 354 4.54 11.18 17.73
C GLY A 354 4.22 9.71 17.43
N LYS A 355 3.45 9.11 18.34
CA LYS A 355 3.07 7.70 18.28
C LYS A 355 1.98 7.46 17.23
N GLN A 356 2.15 6.41 16.45
CA GLN A 356 1.18 5.92 15.48
C GLN A 356 1.08 4.39 15.49
N ASN A 357 0.01 3.87 14.92
CA ASN A 357 -0.32 2.46 14.79
C ASN A 357 -0.57 2.06 13.33
N SER A 358 0.02 2.79 12.38
CA SER A 358 -0.23 2.61 10.96
C SER A 358 0.30 1.26 10.44
N ALA A 359 -0.39 0.73 9.44
CA ALA A 359 0.06 -0.39 8.62
C ALA A 359 -0.09 0.01 7.15
N PHE A 360 0.87 -0.35 6.30
CA PHE A 360 0.82 -0.01 4.87
C PHE A 360 -0.37 -0.65 4.18
N ARG A 361 -0.58 -1.94 4.48
CA ARG A 361 -1.69 -2.80 4.07
C ARG A 361 -1.98 -3.80 5.18
N ALA A 362 -3.10 -4.47 5.04
CA ALA A 362 -3.46 -5.66 5.79
C ALA A 362 -4.23 -6.62 4.88
N HIS A 363 -4.21 -7.90 5.23
CA HIS A 363 -4.83 -8.97 4.44
C HIS A 363 -5.71 -9.84 5.33
N ARG A 364 -6.84 -10.27 4.80
CA ARG A 364 -7.72 -11.25 5.43
C ARG A 364 -7.61 -12.59 4.69
N TYR A 365 -7.35 -13.64 5.45
CA TYR A 365 -7.21 -15.01 4.95
C TYR A 365 -8.27 -15.92 5.54
N ALA A 366 -8.77 -16.85 4.74
CA ALA A 366 -9.64 -17.92 5.24
C ALA A 366 -8.86 -18.82 6.21
N ALA A 367 -9.55 -19.39 7.20
CA ALA A 367 -8.91 -20.25 8.21
C ALA A 367 -8.25 -21.50 7.60
N ASP A 368 -8.78 -22.02 6.48
CA ASP A 368 -8.22 -23.17 5.77
C ASP A 368 -7.02 -22.83 4.88
N ALA A 369 -6.77 -21.55 4.59
CA ALA A 369 -5.58 -21.08 3.88
C ALA A 369 -4.31 -21.16 4.73
N ILE A 370 -4.43 -21.29 6.06
CA ILE A 370 -3.30 -21.34 7.00
C ILE A 370 -3.22 -22.72 7.63
N SER A 371 -2.70 -23.69 6.88
CA SER A 371 -2.74 -25.11 7.27
C SER A 371 -1.94 -25.44 8.54
N TRP A 372 -0.91 -24.66 8.84
CA TRP A 372 0.02 -24.90 9.95
C TRP A 372 -0.43 -24.34 11.31
N LEU A 373 -1.52 -23.56 11.34
CA LEU A 373 -2.06 -22.94 12.56
C LEU A 373 -3.13 -23.80 13.27
N LYS A 374 -3.41 -25.00 12.74
CA LYS A 374 -4.47 -25.91 13.20
C LYS A 374 -4.09 -26.74 14.42
#